data_AF-A0A8T0CVN9-F1
#
_entry.id   AF-A0A8T0CVN9-F1
#
_cell.length_a   1.000
_cell.length_b   1.000
_cell.length_c   1.000
_cell.angle_alpha   90.00
_cell.angle_beta   90.00
_cell.angle_gamma   90.00
#
_symmetry.space_group_name_H-M   'P 1'
#
loop_
_entity.id
_entity.type
_entity.pdbx_description
1 polymer ?
#
loop_
_entity_poly.entity_id
_entity_poly.type
_entity_poly.pdbx_seq_one_letter_code
_entity_poly.pdbx_strand_id
1 'polypeptide(L)'
;MEWMDMVAGSSCCFMDEEEAERRSRVMAELKPYCLDLLDLVQHPKKHSPALSALLRFLRDSPTDSLQPFFDYTLFPLLLQLDAAVDDRKQRKIDTEEHEVPPSHKPNRVSDKVAEDVLQCLEELLKKCYLGSVNQMVVILNKLSNGASLSPSVVSEEFREGIIKCFRALLLNLLPCSDSSCSCKQITGLPALLVGDDVLTRPLGRSRKNLGGECLLAFLQTQTASFAIGHWLSLLLEAADFEALRGHRGSAKLRIEAFLTVRVLLLRLALLMH
;
A
#
# COMPACT_ATOMS: atom_id res chain seq x y z
N MET A 1 -43.39 -9.82 41.62
CA MET A 1 -41.96 -9.48 41.53
C MET A 1 -41.58 -9.62 40.05
N GLU A 2 -42.14 -8.76 39.21
CA GLU A 2 -42.08 -8.89 37.75
C GLU A 2 -42.02 -7.49 37.14
N TRP A 3 -40.85 -6.83 37.16
CA TRP A 3 -40.54 -5.64 36.34
C TRP A 3 -39.02 -5.47 36.32
N MET A 4 -38.28 -6.42 35.72
CA MET A 4 -36.83 -6.24 35.57
C MET A 4 -36.19 -7.15 34.50
N ASP A 5 -36.84 -7.35 33.35
CA ASP A 5 -36.21 -8.11 32.23
C ASP A 5 -36.72 -7.66 30.85
N MET A 6 -36.67 -6.35 30.55
CA MET A 6 -37.11 -5.88 29.22
C MET A 6 -36.30 -4.73 28.59
N VAL A 7 -35.02 -4.57 28.96
CA VAL A 7 -34.16 -3.53 28.33
C VAL A 7 -32.84 -4.06 27.74
N ALA A 8 -32.47 -5.32 27.93
CA ALA A 8 -31.17 -5.82 27.44
C ALA A 8 -31.18 -6.41 26.00
N GLY A 9 -32.34 -6.61 25.38
CA GLY A 9 -32.46 -7.33 24.10
C GLY A 9 -32.45 -6.47 22.83
N SER A 10 -32.56 -5.14 22.94
CA SER A 10 -32.81 -4.29 21.76
C SER A 10 -31.57 -3.63 21.18
N SER A 11 -30.45 -3.54 21.91
CA SER A 11 -29.28 -2.76 21.45
C SER A 11 -28.42 -3.46 20.40
N CYS A 12 -28.50 -4.79 20.25
CA CYS A 12 -27.62 -5.54 19.34
C CYS A 12 -28.12 -5.53 17.89
N CYS A 13 -29.44 -5.61 17.67
CA CYS A 13 -30.00 -5.64 16.30
C CYS A 13 -29.93 -4.27 15.62
N PHE A 14 -30.08 -3.16 16.35
CA PHE A 14 -30.01 -1.82 15.78
C PHE A 14 -28.60 -1.42 15.33
N MET A 15 -27.55 -1.91 16.01
CA MET A 15 -26.15 -1.63 15.63
C MET A 15 -25.77 -2.28 14.29
N ASP A 16 -26.28 -3.48 14.00
CA ASP A 16 -25.97 -4.20 12.77
C ASP A 16 -26.63 -3.55 11.53
N GLU A 17 -27.84 -3.00 11.67
CA GLU A 17 -28.55 -2.31 10.58
C GLU A 17 -27.90 -0.95 10.24
N GLU A 18 -27.55 -0.15 11.24
CA GLU A 18 -26.86 1.13 11.03
C GLU A 18 -25.48 0.93 10.40
N GLU A 19 -24.74 -0.10 10.83
CA GLU A 19 -23.45 -0.44 10.23
C GLU A 19 -23.59 -0.94 8.79
N ALA A 20 -24.62 -1.75 8.51
CA ALA A 20 -24.92 -2.20 7.15
C ALA A 20 -25.30 -1.03 6.22
N GLU A 21 -26.11 -0.09 6.71
CA GLU A 21 -26.48 1.11 5.95
C GLU A 21 -25.27 2.00 5.68
N ARG A 22 -24.40 2.19 6.68
CA ARG A 22 -23.13 2.92 6.54
C ARG A 22 -22.22 2.26 5.51
N ARG A 23 -22.08 0.93 5.54
CA ARG A 23 -21.32 0.16 4.53
C ARG A 23 -21.92 0.32 3.14
N SER A 24 -23.25 0.30 3.03
CA SER A 24 -23.96 0.50 1.76
C SER A 24 -23.66 1.88 1.14
N ARG A 25 -23.67 2.94 1.96
CA ARG A 25 -23.30 4.30 1.51
C ARG A 25 -21.86 4.37 1.01
N VAL A 26 -20.91 3.84 1.78
CA VAL A 26 -19.48 3.79 1.40
C VAL A 26 -19.29 3.03 0.09
N MET A 27 -19.96 1.88 -0.08
CA MET A 27 -19.89 1.11 -1.32
C MET A 27 -20.49 1.86 -2.50
N ALA A 28 -21.61 2.56 -2.31
CA ALA A 28 -22.26 3.34 -3.36
C ALA A 28 -21.35 4.47 -3.89
N GLU A 29 -20.59 5.12 -3.00
CA GLU A 29 -19.61 6.15 -3.37
C GLU A 29 -18.33 5.57 -3.97
N LEU A 30 -17.83 4.45 -3.45
CA LEU A 30 -16.58 3.82 -3.88
C LEU A 30 -16.70 3.15 -5.26
N LYS A 31 -17.83 2.49 -5.52
CA LYS A 31 -18.09 1.72 -6.74
C LYS A 31 -17.80 2.49 -8.05
N PRO A 32 -18.30 3.72 -8.29
CA PRO A 32 -18.02 4.43 -9.53
C PRO A 32 -16.53 4.66 -9.75
N TYR A 33 -15.76 4.99 -8.70
CA TYR A 33 -14.32 5.19 -8.83
C TYR A 33 -13.58 3.91 -9.24
N CYS A 34 -13.93 2.78 -8.64
CA CYS A 34 -13.32 1.49 -9.00
C CYS A 34 -13.69 1.05 -10.43
N LEU A 35 -14.92 1.32 -10.88
CA LEU A 35 -15.33 1.06 -12.26
C LEU A 35 -14.58 1.95 -13.26
N ASP A 36 -14.43 3.24 -12.95
CA ASP A 36 -13.66 4.17 -13.77
C ASP A 36 -12.18 3.75 -13.84
N LEU A 37 -11.61 3.22 -12.76
CA LEU A 37 -10.26 2.67 -12.78
C LEU A 37 -10.14 1.44 -13.68
N LEU A 38 -11.11 0.54 -13.68
CA LEU A 38 -11.10 -0.60 -14.59
C LEU A 38 -11.26 -0.16 -16.05
N ASP A 39 -12.10 0.86 -16.31
CA ASP A 39 -12.25 1.47 -17.63
C ASP A 39 -10.93 2.11 -18.12
N LEU A 40 -10.18 2.77 -17.22
CA LEU A 40 -8.87 3.35 -17.53
C LEU A 40 -7.84 2.30 -17.98
N VAL A 41 -7.90 1.06 -17.48
CA VAL A 41 -6.98 -0.01 -17.93
C VAL A 41 -7.24 -0.31 -19.41
N GLN A 42 -8.51 -0.33 -19.80
CA GLN A 42 -8.94 -0.62 -21.17
C GLN A 42 -8.77 0.60 -22.08
N HIS A 43 -8.93 1.81 -21.54
CA HIS A 43 -8.97 3.08 -22.27
C HIS A 43 -8.06 4.16 -21.64
N PRO A 44 -6.72 3.98 -21.66
CA PRO A 44 -5.76 4.81 -20.92
C PRO A 44 -5.66 6.28 -21.38
N LYS A 45 -6.26 6.64 -22.53
CA LYS A 45 -6.31 8.03 -23.03
C LYS A 45 -7.36 8.89 -22.35
N LYS A 46 -8.25 8.31 -21.55
CA LYS A 46 -9.30 9.05 -20.86
C LYS A 46 -8.69 9.78 -19.67
N HIS A 47 -8.57 11.11 -19.75
CA HIS A 47 -8.29 11.90 -18.56
C HIS A 47 -9.48 11.76 -17.62
N SER A 48 -9.31 11.01 -16.54
CA SER A 48 -10.36 10.83 -15.55
C SER A 48 -9.97 11.53 -14.24
N PRO A 49 -10.81 12.44 -13.72
CA PRO A 49 -10.64 12.98 -12.38
C PRO A 49 -10.90 11.93 -11.28
N ALA A 50 -11.29 10.71 -11.65
CA ALA A 50 -11.63 9.63 -10.74
C ALA A 50 -10.51 9.31 -9.73
N LEU A 51 -9.24 9.37 -10.14
CA LEU A 51 -8.12 9.10 -9.22
C LEU A 51 -8.00 10.19 -8.13
N SER A 52 -8.10 11.46 -8.49
CA SER A 52 -8.06 12.55 -7.52
C SER A 52 -9.28 12.54 -6.60
N ALA A 53 -10.46 12.17 -7.13
CA ALA A 53 -11.68 12.01 -6.35
C ALA A 53 -11.60 10.80 -5.40
N LEU A 54 -11.10 9.67 -5.88
CA LEU A 54 -10.85 8.48 -5.07
C LEU A 54 -9.84 8.77 -3.95
N LEU A 55 -8.73 9.45 -4.25
CA LEU A 55 -7.76 9.82 -3.22
C LEU A 55 -8.39 10.67 -2.11
N ARG A 56 -9.22 11.66 -2.48
CA ARG A 56 -9.96 12.46 -1.51
C ARG A 56 -10.91 11.60 -0.68
N PHE A 57 -11.70 10.75 -1.33
CA PHE A 57 -12.59 9.82 -0.67
C PHE A 57 -11.85 8.90 0.31
N LEU A 58 -10.69 8.35 -0.08
CA LEU A 58 -9.85 7.50 0.78
C LEU A 58 -9.32 8.28 1.98
N ARG A 59 -8.90 9.53 1.81
CA ARG A 59 -8.42 10.40 2.90
C ARG A 59 -9.51 10.79 3.88
N ASP A 60 -10.70 11.10 3.38
CA ASP A 60 -11.83 11.55 4.20
C ASP A 60 -12.55 10.39 4.90
N SER A 61 -12.47 9.18 4.32
CA SER A 61 -13.13 7.99 4.87
C SER A 61 -12.42 7.45 6.12
N PRO A 62 -13.17 7.14 7.20
CA PRO A 62 -12.63 6.45 8.37
C PRO A 62 -12.11 5.04 8.04
N THR A 63 -11.07 4.58 8.74
CA THR A 63 -10.48 3.25 8.54
C THR A 63 -11.51 2.11 8.66
N ASP A 64 -12.40 2.16 9.64
CA ASP A 64 -13.44 1.13 9.85
C ASP A 64 -14.52 1.11 8.75
N SER A 65 -14.63 2.20 7.99
CA SER A 65 -15.49 2.27 6.80
C SER A 65 -14.84 1.59 5.60
N LEU A 66 -13.53 1.74 5.45
CA LEU A 66 -12.78 1.25 4.28
C LEU A 66 -12.39 -0.22 4.39
N GLN A 67 -12.10 -0.70 5.59
CA GLN A 67 -11.59 -2.06 5.81
C GLN A 67 -12.42 -3.17 5.14
N PRO A 68 -13.76 -3.16 5.18
CA PRO A 68 -14.58 -4.18 4.51
C PRO A 68 -14.43 -4.19 2.98
N PHE A 69 -14.02 -3.07 2.39
CA PHE A 69 -13.86 -2.90 0.93
C PHE A 69 -12.38 -2.88 0.50
N PHE A 70 -11.48 -3.33 1.37
CA PHE A 70 -10.04 -3.28 1.10
C PHE A 70 -9.68 -4.01 -0.19
N ASP A 71 -10.06 -5.28 -0.33
CA ASP A 71 -9.77 -6.07 -1.54
C ASP A 71 -10.44 -5.49 -2.79
N TYR A 72 -11.68 -5.01 -2.65
CA TYR A 72 -12.41 -4.37 -3.74
C TYR A 72 -11.70 -3.13 -4.28
N THR A 73 -11.08 -2.35 -3.41
CA THR A 73 -10.33 -1.14 -3.78
C THR A 73 -8.92 -1.46 -4.23
N LEU A 74 -8.27 -2.43 -3.58
CA LEU A 74 -6.88 -2.81 -3.83
C LEU A 74 -6.72 -3.39 -5.23
N PHE A 75 -7.64 -4.25 -5.68
CA PHE A 75 -7.56 -4.92 -6.97
C PHE A 75 -7.38 -3.96 -8.17
N PRO A 76 -8.28 -2.99 -8.41
CA PRO A 76 -8.13 -2.08 -9.55
C PRO A 76 -6.87 -1.19 -9.45
N LEU A 77 -6.43 -0.83 -8.24
CA LEU A 77 -5.19 -0.07 -8.04
C LEU A 77 -3.94 -0.88 -8.41
N LEU A 78 -3.88 -2.14 -7.99
CA LEU A 78 -2.76 -3.03 -8.35
C LEU A 78 -2.74 -3.33 -9.85
N LEU A 79 -3.92 -3.50 -10.48
CA LEU A 79 -4.02 -3.70 -11.92
C LEU A 79 -3.52 -2.49 -12.71
N GLN A 80 -3.84 -1.28 -12.25
CA GLN A 80 -3.31 -0.04 -12.83
C GLN A 80 -1.80 0.11 -12.64
N LEU A 81 -1.29 -0.29 -11.47
CA LEU A 81 0.16 -0.30 -11.24
C LEU A 81 0.87 -1.27 -12.18
N ASP A 82 0.33 -2.48 -12.41
CA ASP A 82 0.89 -3.42 -13.38
C ASP A 82 0.94 -2.82 -14.78
N ALA A 83 -0.17 -2.25 -15.25
CA ALA A 83 -0.23 -1.62 -16.56
C ALA A 83 0.81 -0.48 -16.69
N ALA A 84 0.98 0.31 -15.63
CA ALA A 84 1.99 1.36 -15.57
C ALA A 84 3.42 0.81 -15.63
N VAL A 85 3.70 -0.30 -14.93
CA VAL A 85 5.02 -0.95 -14.93
C VAL A 85 5.33 -1.58 -16.27
N ASP A 86 4.38 -2.29 -16.86
CA ASP A 86 4.57 -2.98 -18.14
C ASP A 86 4.80 -2.01 -19.30
N ASP A 87 4.08 -0.88 -19.34
CA ASP A 87 4.32 0.21 -20.30
C ASP A 87 5.77 0.72 -20.22
N ARG A 88 6.31 0.88 -19.01
CA ARG A 88 7.69 1.36 -18.78
C ARG A 88 8.75 0.32 -19.09
N LYS A 89 8.48 -0.96 -18.83
CA LYS A 89 9.37 -2.07 -19.23
C LYS A 89 9.51 -2.11 -20.76
N GLN A 90 8.41 -1.92 -21.49
CA GLN A 90 8.42 -1.87 -22.95
C GLN A 90 9.18 -0.66 -23.50
N ARG A 91 9.07 0.52 -22.88
CA ARG A 91 9.85 1.71 -23.26
C ARG A 91 11.36 1.47 -23.23
N LYS A 92 11.84 0.72 -22.24
CA LYS A 92 13.27 0.39 -22.12
C LYS A 92 13.75 -0.44 -23.32
N ILE A 93 12.97 -1.45 -23.71
CA ILE A 93 13.28 -2.33 -24.86
C ILE A 93 13.29 -1.53 -26.17
N ASP A 94 12.26 -0.70 -26.39
CA ASP A 94 12.16 0.10 -27.62
C ASP A 94 13.33 1.12 -27.77
N THR A 95 13.81 1.67 -26.65
CA THR A 95 14.91 2.66 -26.65
C THR A 95 16.27 2.02 -26.95
N GLU A 96 16.44 0.75 -26.58
CA GLU A 96 17.68 -0.01 -26.83
C GLU A 96 17.70 -0.63 -28.25
N GLU A 97 16.54 -0.88 -28.87
CA GLU A 97 16.48 -1.65 -30.13
C GLU A 97 16.36 -0.83 -31.42
N HIS A 98 15.74 0.36 -31.52
CA HIS A 98 15.68 1.09 -32.81
C HIS A 98 15.27 2.59 -32.76
N GLU A 99 16.02 3.43 -33.49
CA GLU A 99 15.69 4.83 -33.90
C GLU A 99 14.55 4.90 -34.95
N VAL A 100 13.37 4.34 -34.66
CA VAL A 100 12.20 4.41 -35.58
C VAL A 100 11.22 5.51 -35.11
N PRO A 101 10.61 6.31 -36.01
CA PRO A 101 9.77 7.44 -35.63
C PRO A 101 8.56 7.01 -34.78
N PRO A 102 8.00 7.90 -33.95
CA PRO A 102 6.96 7.56 -32.98
C PRO A 102 5.62 7.27 -33.69
N SER A 103 5.50 6.07 -34.24
CA SER A 103 4.21 5.50 -34.64
C SER A 103 3.36 5.32 -33.40
N HIS A 104 2.18 5.95 -33.40
CA HIS A 104 1.15 5.94 -32.38
C HIS A 104 0.96 4.58 -31.68
N LYS A 105 1.64 4.33 -30.56
CA LYS A 105 1.32 3.18 -29.69
C LYS A 105 0.06 3.51 -28.87
N PRO A 106 -0.98 2.65 -28.83
CA PRO A 106 -2.31 3.09 -28.43
C PRO A 106 -2.52 3.31 -26.92
N ASN A 107 -1.66 2.76 -26.05
CA ASN A 107 -2.01 2.58 -24.64
C ASN A 107 -0.91 3.00 -23.65
N ARG A 108 -0.46 4.25 -23.70
CA ARG A 108 0.54 4.78 -22.74
C ARG A 108 -0.13 5.25 -21.45
N VAL A 109 0.29 4.70 -20.32
CA VAL A 109 -0.05 5.25 -18.99
C VAL A 109 0.87 6.44 -18.71
N SER A 110 0.29 7.61 -18.44
CA SER A 110 1.07 8.80 -18.12
C SER A 110 1.73 8.68 -16.74
N ASP A 111 2.83 9.40 -16.52
CA ASP A 111 3.48 9.47 -15.20
C ASP A 111 2.52 9.97 -14.13
N LYS A 112 1.73 11.00 -14.47
CA LYS A 112 0.74 11.56 -13.56
C LYS A 112 -0.31 10.54 -13.10
N VAL A 113 -0.84 9.72 -14.01
CA VAL A 113 -1.81 8.67 -13.66
C VAL A 113 -1.16 7.62 -12.75
N ALA A 114 0.05 7.18 -13.09
CA ALA A 114 0.77 6.19 -12.30
C ALA A 114 1.10 6.69 -10.87
N GLU A 115 1.49 7.96 -10.75
CA GLU A 115 1.72 8.63 -9.46
C GLU A 115 0.43 8.75 -8.64
N ASP A 116 -0.68 9.14 -9.25
CA ASP A 116 -1.97 9.27 -8.57
C ASP A 116 -2.51 7.90 -8.08
N VAL A 117 -2.25 6.83 -8.85
CA VAL A 117 -2.52 5.44 -8.41
C VAL A 117 -1.70 5.09 -7.17
N LEU A 118 -0.42 5.42 -7.14
CA LEU A 118 0.44 5.18 -5.98
C LEU A 118 0.00 5.98 -4.76
N GLN A 119 -0.48 7.21 -4.94
CA GLN A 119 -1.04 8.00 -3.83
C GLN A 119 -2.29 7.34 -3.24
N CYS A 120 -3.19 6.83 -4.09
CA CYS A 120 -4.37 6.08 -3.63
C CYS A 120 -3.96 4.80 -2.90
N LEU A 121 -2.97 4.08 -3.43
CA LEU A 121 -2.47 2.84 -2.84
C LEU A 121 -1.79 3.09 -1.48
N GLU A 122 -0.97 4.13 -1.37
CA GLU A 122 -0.35 4.55 -0.11
C GLU A 122 -1.42 4.84 0.95
N GLU A 123 -2.43 5.64 0.61
CA GLU A 123 -3.52 6.00 1.53
C GLU A 123 -4.31 4.76 1.98
N LEU A 124 -4.64 3.88 1.04
CA LEU A 124 -5.34 2.65 1.33
C LEU A 124 -4.52 1.75 2.27
N LEU A 125 -3.21 1.61 2.02
CA LEU A 125 -2.30 0.81 2.84
C LEU A 125 -2.03 1.42 4.21
N LYS A 126 -2.09 2.75 4.37
CA LYS A 126 -2.02 3.42 5.68
C LYS A 126 -3.23 3.09 6.55
N LYS A 127 -4.40 2.96 5.94
CA LYS A 127 -5.68 2.75 6.65
C LYS A 127 -6.01 1.27 6.83
N CYS A 128 -6.02 0.49 5.77
CA CYS A 128 -6.52 -0.88 5.80
C CYS A 128 -5.44 -1.91 6.15
N TYR A 129 -5.71 -2.78 7.11
CA TYR A 129 -4.82 -3.89 7.46
C TYR A 129 -4.96 -5.04 6.47
N LEU A 130 -3.86 -5.78 6.31
CA LEU A 130 -3.82 -6.96 5.46
C LEU A 130 -4.51 -8.15 6.13
N GLY A 131 -5.26 -8.90 5.32
CA GLY A 131 -6.05 -10.05 5.76
C GLY A 131 -5.27 -11.36 5.87
N SER A 132 -4.26 -11.56 5.01
CA SER A 132 -3.51 -12.83 4.84
C SER A 132 -2.08 -12.63 4.31
N VAL A 133 -1.23 -13.67 4.42
CA VAL A 133 0.13 -13.68 3.85
C VAL A 133 0.08 -13.58 2.33
N ASN A 134 -0.84 -14.29 1.68
CA ASN A 134 -0.98 -14.26 0.22
C ASN A 134 -1.21 -12.83 -0.30
N GLN A 135 -2.09 -12.07 0.37
CA GLN A 135 -2.32 -10.67 0.02
C GLN A 135 -1.05 -9.82 0.19
N MET A 136 -0.28 -10.05 1.25
CA MET A 136 1.00 -9.38 1.47
C MET A 136 2.00 -9.69 0.36
N VAL A 137 2.16 -10.97 0.00
CA VAL A 137 3.07 -11.42 -1.07
C VAL A 137 2.69 -10.79 -2.42
N VAL A 138 1.40 -10.74 -2.75
CA VAL A 138 0.92 -10.09 -3.97
C VAL A 138 1.33 -8.62 -3.99
N ILE A 139 1.03 -7.86 -2.93
CA ILE A 139 1.37 -6.42 -2.88
C ILE A 139 2.88 -6.21 -2.95
N LEU A 140 3.67 -6.99 -2.20
CA LEU A 140 5.13 -6.91 -2.22
C LEU A 140 5.68 -7.15 -3.62
N ASN A 141 5.20 -8.19 -4.32
CA ASN A 141 5.63 -8.49 -5.68
C ASN A 141 5.30 -7.34 -6.65
N LYS A 142 4.11 -6.76 -6.56
CA LYS A 142 3.68 -5.63 -7.41
C LYS A 142 4.56 -4.40 -7.18
N LEU A 143 4.82 -4.07 -5.92
CA LEU A 143 5.70 -2.96 -5.55
C LEU A 143 7.16 -3.22 -5.96
N SER A 144 7.68 -4.45 -5.81
CA SER A 144 9.05 -4.81 -6.23
C SER A 144 9.24 -4.66 -7.73
N ASN A 145 8.23 -5.04 -8.52
CA ASN A 145 8.23 -4.86 -9.97
C ASN A 145 8.34 -3.37 -10.36
N GLY A 146 7.67 -2.47 -9.64
CA GLY A 146 7.79 -1.03 -9.84
C GLY A 146 9.12 -0.45 -9.37
N ALA A 147 9.63 -0.90 -8.22
CA ALA A 147 10.92 -0.46 -7.67
C ALA A 147 12.12 -0.90 -8.53
N SER A 148 12.00 -2.03 -9.23
CA SER A 148 13.05 -2.56 -10.11
C SER A 148 13.19 -1.81 -11.45
N LEU A 149 12.34 -0.83 -11.72
CA LEU A 149 12.44 -0.02 -12.94
C LEU A 149 13.64 0.91 -12.88
N SER A 150 14.31 1.09 -14.02
CA SER A 150 15.46 1.99 -14.10
C SER A 150 15.05 3.44 -13.84
N PRO A 151 15.81 4.23 -13.06
CA PRO A 151 15.53 5.65 -12.83
C PRO A 151 15.49 6.52 -14.10
N SER A 152 15.95 6.02 -15.25
CA SER A 152 15.88 6.73 -16.53
C SER A 152 14.51 6.68 -17.20
N VAL A 153 13.65 5.72 -16.85
CA VAL A 153 12.34 5.50 -17.49
C VAL A 153 11.15 5.87 -16.60
N VAL A 154 11.41 6.28 -15.36
CA VAL A 154 10.38 6.62 -14.37
C VAL A 154 10.65 7.97 -13.70
N SER A 155 9.58 8.68 -13.34
CA SER A 155 9.67 9.93 -12.58
C SER A 155 10.20 9.68 -11.16
N GLU A 156 10.69 10.74 -10.52
CA GLU A 156 11.14 10.67 -9.12
C GLU A 156 9.95 10.38 -8.19
N GLU A 157 8.80 10.97 -8.51
CA GLU A 157 7.53 10.85 -7.81
C GLU A 157 6.98 9.43 -7.87
N PHE A 158 7.09 8.76 -9.01
CA PHE A 158 6.72 7.35 -9.13
C PHE A 158 7.60 6.47 -8.22
N ARG A 159 8.93 6.66 -8.25
CA ARG A 159 9.86 5.91 -7.40
C ARG A 159 9.61 6.15 -5.91
N GLU A 160 9.42 7.41 -5.53
CA GLU A 160 9.07 7.79 -4.17
C GLU A 160 7.73 7.16 -3.75
N GLY A 161 6.73 7.16 -4.62
CA GLY A 161 5.42 6.56 -4.37
C GLY A 161 5.48 5.06 -4.09
N ILE A 162 6.33 4.31 -4.82
CA ILE A 162 6.57 2.88 -4.56
C ILE A 162 7.15 2.66 -3.16
N ILE A 163 8.18 3.43 -2.79
CA ILE A 163 8.83 3.33 -1.48
C ILE A 163 7.84 3.67 -0.36
N LYS A 164 7.03 4.72 -0.55
CA LYS A 164 5.98 5.12 0.39
C LYS A 164 4.91 4.06 0.58
N CYS A 165 4.45 3.41 -0.49
CA CYS A 165 3.51 2.30 -0.41
C CYS A 165 4.11 1.13 0.39
N PHE A 166 5.37 0.78 0.14
CA PHE A 166 6.06 -0.27 0.89
C PHE A 166 6.19 0.08 2.38
N ARG A 167 6.58 1.33 2.69
CA ARG A 167 6.63 1.81 4.07
C ARG A 167 5.26 1.78 4.75
N ALA A 168 4.21 2.23 4.07
CA ALA A 168 2.84 2.22 4.57
C ALA A 168 2.39 0.79 4.91
N LEU A 169 2.69 -0.18 4.03
CA LEU A 169 2.43 -1.60 4.29
C LEU A 169 3.13 -2.10 5.55
N LEU A 170 4.43 -1.83 5.69
CA LEU A 170 5.22 -2.26 6.86
C LEU A 170 4.74 -1.61 8.16
N LEU A 171 4.46 -0.31 8.11
CA LEU A 171 3.89 0.40 9.24
C LEU A 171 2.53 -0.21 9.59
N ASN A 172 1.69 -0.53 8.59
CA ASN A 172 0.32 -0.98 8.83
C ASN A 172 0.16 -2.45 9.29
N LEU A 173 1.26 -3.21 9.41
CA LEU A 173 1.23 -4.54 10.01
C LEU A 173 0.75 -4.47 11.46
N LEU A 174 -0.26 -5.29 11.79
CA LEU A 174 -0.85 -5.35 13.12
C LEU A 174 0.08 -6.06 14.11
N PRO A 175 0.14 -5.60 15.37
CA PRO A 175 0.87 -6.31 16.41
C PRO A 175 0.22 -7.68 16.68
N CYS A 176 1.06 -8.67 16.99
CA CYS A 176 0.59 -9.98 17.40
C CYS A 176 0.28 -10.00 18.90
N SER A 177 -0.91 -10.48 19.27
CA SER A 177 -1.28 -10.70 20.67
C SER A 177 -0.83 -12.05 21.23
N ASP A 178 -0.46 -12.99 20.36
CA ASP A 178 -0.09 -14.34 20.76
C ASP A 178 1.36 -14.39 21.26
N SER A 179 1.53 -14.68 22.54
CA SER A 179 2.84 -14.80 23.20
C SER A 179 3.63 -16.03 22.74
N SER A 180 2.96 -17.03 22.16
CA SER A 180 3.60 -18.23 21.61
C SER A 180 4.03 -18.06 20.14
N CYS A 181 3.63 -16.96 19.50
CA CYS A 181 3.96 -16.69 18.11
C CYS A 181 5.45 -16.39 17.95
N SER A 182 6.07 -16.92 16.88
CA SER A 182 7.50 -16.73 16.58
C SER A 182 7.89 -15.27 16.41
N CYS A 183 6.93 -14.38 16.12
CA CYS A 183 7.16 -12.94 16.05
C CYS A 183 7.54 -12.29 17.40
N LYS A 184 7.50 -13.02 18.52
CA LYS A 184 7.88 -12.53 19.86
C LYS A 184 7.21 -11.21 20.27
N GLN A 185 5.99 -10.97 19.78
CA GLN A 185 5.23 -9.73 20.00
C GLN A 185 6.05 -8.48 19.66
N ILE A 186 6.72 -8.44 18.50
CA ILE A 186 7.40 -7.22 18.02
C ILE A 186 6.41 -6.04 18.04
N THR A 187 6.56 -5.16 19.02
CA THR A 187 5.73 -3.97 19.22
C THR A 187 6.36 -2.71 18.64
N GLY A 188 7.61 -2.81 18.15
CA GLY A 188 8.45 -1.67 17.82
C GLY A 188 7.89 -0.79 16.70
N LEU A 189 7.04 0.18 17.03
CA LEU A 189 6.95 1.44 16.29
C LEU A 189 8.11 2.33 16.77
N PRO A 190 8.91 2.92 15.87
CA PRO A 190 9.93 3.87 16.30
C PRO A 190 9.30 5.11 16.94
N ALA A 191 9.68 5.41 18.18
CA ALA A 191 9.44 6.69 18.84
C ALA A 191 10.07 7.90 18.11
N LEU A 192 10.85 7.65 17.05
CA LEU A 192 11.58 8.65 16.26
C LEU A 192 10.95 8.92 14.87
N LEU A 193 9.77 8.36 14.56
CA LEU A 193 8.95 8.75 13.39
C LEU A 193 7.84 9.75 13.77
N VAL A 194 8.00 10.50 14.87
CA VAL A 194 7.06 11.54 15.29
C VAL A 194 7.24 12.76 14.37
N GLY A 195 6.69 12.65 13.16
CA GLY A 195 6.26 13.77 12.33
C GLY A 195 4.74 13.72 12.19
N ASP A 196 4.13 14.86 11.86
CA ASP A 196 2.66 15.09 11.90
C ASP A 196 1.78 14.02 11.21
N ASP A 197 2.33 13.21 10.30
CA ASP A 197 1.60 12.19 9.53
C ASP A 197 1.43 10.83 10.26
N VAL A 198 1.97 10.66 11.48
CA VAL A 198 1.91 9.40 12.26
C VAL A 198 0.86 9.41 13.39
N LEU A 199 0.18 10.54 13.62
CA LEU A 199 -0.73 10.73 14.75
C LEU A 199 -2.10 10.04 14.63
N THR A 200 -2.36 9.26 13.58
CA THR A 200 -3.68 8.65 13.31
C THR A 200 -3.67 7.12 13.26
N ARG A 201 -2.89 6.42 14.11
CA ARG A 201 -3.10 4.97 14.28
C ARG A 201 -3.56 4.56 15.69
N PRO A 202 -4.65 3.77 15.77
CA PRO A 202 -5.27 3.40 17.03
C PRO A 202 -4.38 2.37 17.72
N LEU A 203 -3.75 2.79 18.81
CA LEU A 203 -3.03 1.98 19.81
C LEU A 203 -3.83 0.84 20.45
N GLY A 204 -5.05 0.52 19.95
CA GLY A 204 -5.97 -0.45 20.55
C GLY A 204 -6.46 -1.58 19.62
N ARG A 205 -6.00 -1.67 18.36
CA ARG A 205 -6.47 -2.72 17.44
C ARG A 205 -5.56 -3.95 17.50
N SER A 206 -5.82 -4.80 18.49
CA SER A 206 -5.33 -6.17 18.49
C SER A 206 -6.35 -7.06 17.78
N ARG A 207 -5.94 -7.72 16.69
CA ARG A 207 -6.76 -8.79 16.11
C ARG A 207 -6.80 -9.91 17.15
N LYS A 208 -7.97 -10.18 17.73
CA LYS A 208 -8.18 -11.49 18.36
C LYS A 208 -7.94 -12.51 17.25
N ASN A 209 -6.88 -13.30 17.37
CA ASN A 209 -6.46 -14.29 16.39
C ASN A 209 -7.58 -15.33 16.19
N LEU A 210 -8.59 -15.00 15.38
CA LEU A 210 -9.49 -15.97 14.79
C LEU A 210 -8.71 -16.64 13.64
N GLY A 211 -7.76 -17.51 14.00
CA GLY A 211 -7.06 -18.42 13.07
C GLY A 211 -6.23 -17.79 11.96
N GLY A 212 -5.97 -16.48 11.99
CA GLY A 212 -5.25 -15.76 10.92
C GLY A 212 -3.73 -15.86 11.06
N GLU A 213 -3.04 -16.08 9.94
CA GLU A 213 -1.58 -16.07 9.82
C GLU A 213 -0.97 -14.78 10.38
N CYS A 214 0.06 -14.90 11.21
CA CYS A 214 0.78 -13.72 11.71
C CYS A 214 1.71 -13.18 10.62
N LEU A 215 1.38 -12.01 10.07
CA LEU A 215 2.19 -11.37 9.02
C LEU A 215 3.59 -10.97 9.50
N LEU A 216 3.73 -10.62 10.79
CA LEU A 216 5.04 -10.36 11.40
C LEU A 216 5.88 -11.64 11.51
N ALA A 217 5.25 -12.78 11.83
CA ALA A 217 5.94 -14.06 11.82
C ALA A 217 6.35 -14.48 10.41
N PHE A 218 5.49 -14.22 9.41
CA PHE A 218 5.80 -14.48 8.01
C PHE A 218 7.06 -13.75 7.57
N LEU A 219 7.26 -12.48 7.96
CA LEU A 219 8.46 -11.71 7.63
C LEU A 219 9.77 -12.37 8.10
N GLN A 220 9.71 -13.20 9.14
CA GLN A 220 10.86 -13.92 9.71
C GLN A 220 11.08 -15.30 9.07
N THR A 221 10.21 -15.71 8.13
CA THR A 221 10.36 -17.00 7.44
C THR A 221 11.44 -16.94 6.37
N GLN A 222 12.02 -18.10 6.06
CA GLN A 222 12.96 -18.25 4.95
C GLN A 222 12.34 -17.80 3.62
N THR A 223 11.06 -18.06 3.40
CA THR A 223 10.33 -17.67 2.20
C THR A 223 10.27 -16.16 2.03
N ALA A 224 10.02 -15.41 3.11
CA ALA A 224 10.00 -13.95 3.06
C ALA A 224 11.40 -13.33 2.97
N SER A 225 12.44 -14.02 3.46
CA SER A 225 13.81 -13.50 3.55
C SER A 225 14.35 -13.04 2.19
N PHE A 226 14.06 -13.77 1.11
CA PHE A 226 14.45 -13.36 -0.25
C PHE A 226 13.81 -12.02 -0.65
N ALA A 227 12.49 -11.90 -0.48
CA ALA A 227 11.76 -10.67 -0.81
C ALA A 227 12.24 -9.49 0.04
N ILE A 228 12.50 -9.71 1.33
CA ILE A 228 13.00 -8.70 2.25
C ILE A 228 14.43 -8.26 1.90
N GLY A 229 15.33 -9.20 1.60
CA GLY A 229 16.68 -8.89 1.14
C GLY A 229 16.67 -8.11 -0.17
N HIS A 230 15.79 -8.49 -1.10
CA HIS A 230 15.58 -7.76 -2.36
C HIS A 230 15.11 -6.32 -2.10
N TRP A 231 14.13 -6.11 -1.23
CA TRP A 231 13.69 -4.77 -0.83
C TRP A 231 14.78 -3.94 -0.17
N LEU A 232 15.61 -4.54 0.68
CA LEU A 232 16.76 -3.86 1.27
C LEU A 232 17.73 -3.38 0.18
N SER A 233 18.04 -4.23 -0.81
CA SER A 233 18.89 -3.86 -1.96
C SER A 233 18.28 -2.70 -2.74
N LEU A 234 17.00 -2.81 -3.11
CA LEU A 234 16.29 -1.77 -3.88
C LEU A 234 16.28 -0.41 -3.17
N LEU A 235 16.08 -0.39 -1.85
CA LEU A 235 16.08 0.84 -1.07
C LEU A 235 17.47 1.48 -1.01
N LEU A 236 18.52 0.68 -0.81
CA LEU A 236 19.91 1.16 -0.79
C LEU A 236 20.33 1.65 -2.18
N GLU A 237 20.04 0.90 -3.24
CA GLU A 237 20.30 1.29 -4.63
C GLU A 237 19.58 2.60 -4.99
N ALA A 238 18.33 2.77 -4.56
CA ALA A 238 17.59 4.00 -4.79
C ALA A 238 18.24 5.20 -4.07
N ALA A 239 18.70 5.02 -2.83
CA ALA A 239 19.39 6.07 -2.08
C ALA A 239 20.77 6.40 -2.67
N ASP A 240 21.54 5.38 -3.04
CA ASP A 240 22.87 5.51 -3.62
C ASP A 240 22.82 6.18 -4.99
N PHE A 241 21.86 5.80 -5.83
CA PHE A 241 21.66 6.43 -7.14
C PHE A 241 21.45 7.94 -7.01
N GLU A 242 20.60 8.38 -6.07
CA GLU A 242 20.38 9.80 -5.82
C GLU A 242 21.59 10.47 -5.17
N ALA A 243 22.37 9.76 -4.34
CA ALA A 243 23.59 10.30 -3.76
C ALA A 243 24.68 10.54 -4.82
N LEU A 244 24.84 9.62 -5.76
CA LEU A 244 25.78 9.71 -6.88
C LEU A 244 25.47 10.88 -7.83
N ARG A 245 24.20 11.29 -7.92
CA ARG A 245 23.76 12.48 -8.68
C ARG A 245 24.14 13.80 -7.99
N GLY A 246 24.69 13.78 -6.78
CA GLY A 246 25.13 14.95 -6.03
C GLY A 246 24.01 15.97 -5.86
N HIS A 247 24.24 17.23 -6.25
CA HIS A 247 23.24 18.30 -6.15
C HIS A 247 22.02 18.11 -7.07
N ARG A 248 22.09 17.23 -8.07
CA ARG A 248 20.96 16.89 -8.96
C ARG A 248 20.16 15.67 -8.47
N GLY A 249 20.53 15.12 -7.32
CA GLY A 249 19.85 14.00 -6.71
C GLY A 249 18.73 14.45 -5.76
N SER A 250 17.68 13.64 -5.68
CA SER A 250 16.52 13.90 -4.83
C SER A 250 16.82 13.61 -3.37
N ALA A 251 17.01 14.65 -2.56
CA ALA A 251 17.15 14.51 -1.11
C ALA A 251 15.92 13.83 -0.48
N LYS A 252 14.73 14.13 -1.01
CA LYS A 252 13.45 13.57 -0.57
C LYS A 252 13.42 12.05 -0.73
N LEU A 253 13.81 11.54 -1.90
CA LEU A 253 13.84 10.11 -2.18
C LEU A 253 14.86 9.39 -1.31
N ARG A 254 16.07 9.98 -1.10
CA ARG A 254 17.07 9.42 -0.17
C ARG A 254 16.54 9.30 1.25
N ILE A 255 15.91 10.36 1.77
CA ILE A 255 15.32 10.36 3.10
C ILE A 255 14.23 9.28 3.19
N GLU A 256 13.34 9.23 2.21
CA GLU A 256 12.25 8.26 2.17
C GLU A 256 12.76 6.81 2.13
N ALA A 257 13.81 6.53 1.34
CA ALA A 257 14.46 5.24 1.28
C ALA A 257 15.06 4.83 2.63
N PHE A 258 15.86 5.70 3.28
CA PHE A 258 16.47 5.39 4.57
C PHE A 258 15.45 5.27 5.71
N LEU A 259 14.40 6.11 5.71
CA LEU A 259 13.29 5.96 6.65
C LEU A 259 12.60 4.60 6.49
N THR A 260 12.44 4.14 5.26
CA THR A 260 11.83 2.85 4.96
C THR A 260 12.72 1.69 5.35
N VAL A 261 14.05 1.76 5.12
CA VAL A 261 15.03 0.79 5.64
C VAL A 261 14.90 0.69 7.16
N ARG A 262 14.83 1.82 7.85
CA ARG A 262 14.68 1.85 9.30
C ARG A 262 13.40 1.17 9.77
N VAL A 263 12.27 1.46 9.12
CA VAL A 263 10.99 0.78 9.41
C VAL A 263 11.10 -0.73 9.18
N LEU A 264 11.69 -1.14 8.06
CA LEU A 264 11.87 -2.54 7.72
C LEU A 264 12.70 -3.27 8.78
N LEU A 265 13.86 -2.74 9.14
CA LEU A 265 14.73 -3.33 10.17
C LEU A 265 14.06 -3.39 11.55
N LEU A 266 13.22 -2.41 11.89
CA LEU A 266 12.45 -2.43 13.14
C LEU A 266 11.32 -3.46 13.12
N ARG A 267 10.64 -3.64 11.98
CA ARG A 267 9.62 -4.68 11.82
C ARG A 267 10.20 -6.09 11.76
N LEU A 268 11.47 -6.20 11.36
CA LEU A 268 12.24 -7.43 11.46
C LEU A 268 12.89 -7.61 12.83
N ALA A 269 12.90 -6.57 13.67
CA ALA A 269 13.51 -6.47 15.00
C ALA A 269 14.61 -7.52 15.22
N LEU A 270 15.85 -7.18 14.88
CA LEU A 270 17.05 -7.99 15.15
C LEU A 270 17.15 -9.26 14.30
N LEU A 271 17.87 -9.14 13.17
CA LEU A 271 18.58 -10.24 12.50
C LEU A 271 19.65 -10.92 13.39
N MET A 272 19.71 -10.64 14.70
CA MET A 272 20.72 -11.13 15.64
C MET A 272 20.08 -11.49 16.99
N HIS A 273 19.51 -12.68 17.07
CA HIS A 273 19.46 -13.48 18.30
C HIS A 273 19.39 -14.96 17.95
#